data_AF-A0A447U6U8-F1
#
_entry.id   AF-A0A447U6U8-F1
#
_cell.length_a   1.000
_cell.length_b   1.000
_cell.length_c   1.000
_cell.angle_alpha   90.00
_cell.angle_beta   90.00
_cell.angle_gamma   90.00
#
_symmetry.space_group_name_H-M   'P 1'
#
loop_
_entity.id
_entity.type
_entity.pdbx_description
1 polymer ?
#
loop_
_entity_poly.entity_id
_entity_poly.type
_entity_poly.pdbx_seq_one_letter_code
_entity_poly.pdbx_strand_id
1 'polypeptide(L)' 'MEILVLDEADRMLDMGFIHDIRRVLAKLPAKRQNLLFSATFSDDIKALAEKLLRNPLEIEVARPQHGLRAGDAARALCR' A
#
# COMPACT_ATOMS: atom_id res chain seq x y z
N MET A 1 10.40 -7.29 15.37
CA MET A 1 9.35 -7.35 14.35
C MET A 1 10.01 -7.28 12.99
N GLU A 2 9.86 -8.31 12.18
CA GLU A 2 10.58 -8.47 10.91
C GLU A 2 9.75 -8.04 9.70
N ILE A 3 8.41 -8.13 9.82
CA ILE A 3 7.46 -7.86 8.75
C ILE A 3 6.38 -6.89 9.26
N LEU A 4 6.03 -5.92 8.43
CA LEU A 4 4.84 -5.08 8.58
C LEU A 4 3.93 -5.32 7.38
N VAL A 5 2.64 -5.50 7.66
CA VAL A 5 1.59 -5.57 6.64
C VAL A 5 0.64 -4.39 6.84
N LEU A 6 0.35 -3.68 5.76
CA LEU A 6 -0.66 -2.63 5.69
C LEU A 6 -1.75 -3.10 4.74
N ASP A 7 -2.89 -3.51 5.29
CA ASP A 7 -4.03 -4.04 4.53
C ASP A 7 -5.16 -3.00 4.42
N GLU A 8 -5.93 -3.02 3.33
CA GLU A 8 -6.92 -1.98 2.97
C GLU A 8 -6.36 -0.55 3.10
N ALA A 9 -5.18 -0.31 2.51
CA ALA A 9 -4.46 0.95 2.67
C ALA A 9 -5.26 2.18 2.18
N ASP A 10 -6.02 2.04 1.10
CA ASP A 10 -6.95 3.06 0.60
C ASP A 10 -8.00 3.43 1.63
N ARG A 11 -8.68 2.44 2.20
CA ARG A 11 -9.69 2.66 3.23
C ARG A 11 -9.13 3.33 4.47
N MET A 12 -7.92 2.98 4.90
CA MET A 12 -7.28 3.65 6.03
C MET A 12 -6.99 5.13 5.75
N LEU A 13 -6.62 5.48 4.52
CA LEU A 13 -6.44 6.88 4.13
C LEU A 13 -7.78 7.62 4.11
N ASP A 14 -8.84 7.00 3.59
CA ASP A 14 -10.20 7.57 3.61
C ASP A 14 -10.71 7.84 5.03
N MET A 15 -10.31 6.99 5.99
CA MET A 15 -10.62 7.16 7.41
C MET A 15 -9.73 8.21 8.12
N GLY A 16 -8.75 8.80 7.43
CA GLY A 16 -7.84 9.79 8.00
C GLY A 16 -6.73 9.20 8.88
N PHE A 17 -6.46 7.90 8.79
CA PHE A 17 -5.49 7.20 9.66
C PHE A 17 -4.02 7.48 9.32
N ILE A 18 -3.73 8.35 8.36
CA ILE A 18 -2.36 8.67 7.95
C ILE A 18 -1.45 9.09 9.12
N HIS A 19 -1.99 9.84 10.08
CA HIS A 19 -1.23 10.27 11.26
C HIS A 19 -0.91 9.10 12.20
N ASP A 20 -1.83 8.16 12.36
CA ASP A 20 -1.65 6.99 13.21
C ASP A 20 -0.70 5.97 12.59
N ILE A 21 -0.82 5.75 11.27
CA ILE A 21 0.13 4.93 10.51
C ILE A 21 1.55 5.48 10.72
N ARG A 22 1.77 6.80 10.55
CA ARG A 22 3.09 7.42 10.75
C ARG A 22 3.61 7.24 12.18
N ARG A 23 2.75 7.38 13.19
CA ARG A 23 3.11 7.15 14.59
C ARG A 23 3.57 5.71 14.84
N VAL A 24 2.88 4.73 14.27
CA VAL A 24 3.26 3.32 14.39
C VAL A 24 4.59 3.08 13.67
N LEU A 25 4.73 3.52 12.42
CA LEU A 25 5.94 3.35 11.61
C LEU A 25 7.20 3.90 12.30
N ALA A 26 7.09 5.01 13.01
CA ALA A 26 8.19 5.63 13.75
C ALA A 26 8.70 4.78 14.93
N LYS A 27 7.88 3.88 15.47
CA LYS A 27 8.24 2.97 16.57
C LYS A 27 8.79 1.64 16.08
N LEU A 28 8.72 1.35 14.78
CA LEU A 28 9.14 0.08 14.21
C LEU A 28 10.63 0.08 13.84
N PRO A 29 11.34 -1.07 13.96
CA PRO A 29 12.72 -1.20 13.52
C PRO A 29 12.91 -0.77 12.06
N ALA A 30 13.99 -0.05 11.76
CA ALA A 30 14.26 0.48 10.43
C ALA A 30 14.53 -0.60 9.36
N LYS A 31 15.02 -1.76 9.78
CA LYS A 31 15.20 -2.95 8.94
C LYS A 31 14.01 -3.88 9.16
N ARG A 32 13.12 -3.92 8.16
CA ARG A 32 11.92 -4.76 8.11
C ARG A 32 11.48 -4.89 6.66
N GLN A 33 10.77 -5.97 6.37
CA GLN A 33 10.03 -6.15 5.12
C GLN A 33 8.64 -5.49 5.28
N ASN A 34 8.18 -4.77 4.27
CA ASN A 34 6.88 -4.11 4.29
C ASN A 34 6.03 -4.64 3.13
N LEU A 35 4.75 -4.91 3.42
CA LEU A 35 3.75 -5.27 2.43
C LEU A 35 2.62 -4.25 2.49
N LEU A 36 2.17 -3.78 1.33
CA LEU A 36 1.02 -2.91 1.21
C LEU A 36 0.00 -3.56 0.28
N PHE A 37 -1.23 -3.67 0.75
CA PHE A 37 -2.39 -4.16 0.01
C PHE A 37 -3.42 -3.06 -0.08
N SER A 38 -3.91 -2.83 -1.31
CA SER A 38 -4.92 -1.82 -1.59
C SER A 38 -5.80 -2.30 -2.75
N ALA A 39 -7.10 -2.03 -2.66
CA ALA A 39 -8.03 -2.34 -3.74
C ALA A 39 -7.92 -1.32 -4.88
N THR A 40 -7.56 -0.07 -4.55
CA THR A 40 -7.36 1.03 -5.49
C THR A 40 -5.92 1.54 -5.47
N PHE A 41 -5.50 2.24 -6.53
CA PHE A 41 -4.15 2.80 -6.64
C PHE A 41 -4.15 4.29 -6.96
N SER A 42 -4.76 5.07 -6.06
CA SER A 42 -4.75 6.53 -6.11
C SER A 42 -3.35 7.11 -5.92
N ASP A 43 -3.18 8.40 -6.24
CA ASP A 43 -1.89 9.07 -6.07
C ASP A 43 -1.45 9.15 -4.60
N ASP A 44 -2.40 9.20 -3.67
CA ASP A 44 -2.11 9.12 -2.23
C ASP A 44 -1.57 7.74 -1.82
N ILE A 45 -2.09 6.66 -2.42
CA ILE A 45 -1.58 5.30 -2.20
C ILE A 45 -0.19 5.13 -2.78
N LYS A 46 0.08 5.68 -3.96
CA LYS A 46 1.43 5.72 -4.54
C LYS A 46 2.40 6.47 -3.62
N ALA A 47 2.02 7.66 -3.16
CA ALA A 47 2.85 8.46 -2.26
C ALA A 47 3.10 7.78 -0.90
N LEU A 48 2.15 6.99 -0.40
CA LEU A 48 2.32 6.17 0.79
C LEU A 48 3.29 5.02 0.53
N ALA A 49 3.10 4.29 -0.57
CA ALA A 49 3.93 3.18 -0.98
C ALA A 49 5.41 3.58 -1.17
N GLU A 50 5.68 4.70 -1.84
CA GLU A 50 7.04 5.22 -2.07
C GLU A 50 7.78 5.52 -0.75
N LYS A 51 7.05 5.96 0.28
CA LYS A 51 7.64 6.27 1.60
C LYS A 51 7.80 5.03 2.46
N LEU A 52 6.90 4.06 2.31
CA LEU A 52 6.85 2.87 3.14
C LEU A 52 7.78 1.76 2.62
N LEU A 53 7.85 1.57 1.31
CA LEU A 53 8.47 0.42 0.67
C LEU A 53 9.82 0.79 0.06
N ARG A 54 10.68 -0.21 -0.15
CA ARG A 54 11.98 -0.02 -0.80
C ARG A 54 12.07 -0.89 -2.05
N ASN A 55 12.08 -0.26 -3.22
CA ASN A 55 12.13 -0.94 -4.54
C ASN A 55 11.01 -2.00 -4.71
N PRO A 56 9.74 -1.76 -4.35
CA PRO A 56 8.74 -2.82 -4.26
C PRO A 56 8.54 -3.59 -5.57
N LEU A 57 8.23 -4.89 -5.45
CA LEU A 57 7.60 -5.62 -6.55
C LEU A 57 6.13 -5.22 -6.59
N GLU A 58 5.67 -4.66 -7.72
CA GLU A 58 4.26 -4.34 -7.91
C GLU A 58 3.52 -5.50 -8.60
N ILE A 59 2.44 -5.96 -7.98
CA ILE A 59 1.58 -7.01 -8.51
C ILE A 59 0.19 -6.40 -8.65
N GLU A 60 -0.34 -6.37 -9.87
CA GLU A 60 -1.66 -5.84 -10.17
C GLU A 60 -2.60 -6.97 -10.60
N VAL A 61 -3.79 -7.06 -9.98
CA VAL A 61 -4.84 -8.00 -10.35
C VAL A 61 -6.00 -7.25 -10.98
N ALA A 62 -6.00 -7.16 -12.31
CA ALA A 62 -7.15 -6.67 -13.06
C ALA A 62 -8.15 -7.81 -13.29
N ARG A 63 -9.45 -7.58 -13.05
CA ARG A 63 -10.47 -8.47 -13.60
C ARG A 63 -10.54 -8.21 -15.11
N PRO A 64 -10.51 -9.24 -15.98
CA PRO A 64 -10.77 -9.04 -17.40
C PRO A 64 -12.25 -8.70 -17.58
N GLN A 65 -12.60 -7.43 -17.43
CA GLN A 65 -13.90 -6.89 -17.80
C GLN A 65 -13.68 -5.96 -19.00
N HIS A 66 -14.52 -6.14 -20.01
CA HIS A 66 -14.58 -5.25 -21.18
C HIS A 66 -14.76 -3.80 -20.69
N GLY A 67 -13.69 -2.99 -20.72
CA GLY A 67 -13.75 -1.54 -20.50
C GLY A 67 -13.11 -0.94 -19.25
N LEU A 68 -12.37 -1.69 -18.42
CA LEU A 68 -11.65 -1.08 -17.28
C LEU A 68 -10.36 -0.36 -17.73
N ARG A 69 -10.17 0.87 -17.25
CA ARG A 69 -8.93 1.65 -17.44
C ARG A 69 -7.89 1.16 -16.43
N ALA A 70 -6.62 1.13 -16.84
CA ALA A 70 -5.49 0.82 -15.97
C ALA A 70 -5.50 1.75 -14.74
N GLY A 71 -5.99 1.25 -13.60
CA GLY A 71 -6.26 2.06 -12.41
C GLY A 71 -7.14 1.36 -11.36
N ASP A 72 -8.04 0.46 -11.79
CA ASP A 72 -9.05 -0.18 -10.92
C ASP A 72 -8.65 -1.57 -10.38
N ALA A 73 -7.34 -1.85 -10.32
CA ALA A 73 -6.85 -3.18 -9.99
C ALA A 73 -6.20 -3.23 -8.61
N ALA A 74 -6.52 -4.31 -7.88
CA ALA A 74 -5.92 -4.60 -6.59
C ALA A 74 -4.41 -4.73 -6.78
N ARG A 75 -3.64 -3.87 -6.11
CA ARG A 75 -2.17 -3.87 -6.19
C ARG A 75 -1.57 -4.33 -4.88
N ALA A 76 -0.78 -5.40 -4.94
CA ALA A 76 0.07 -5.85 -3.85
C ALA A 76 1.50 -5.37 -4.14
N LEU A 77 2.06 -4.61 -3.20
CA LEU A 77 3.44 -4.17 -3.27
C LEU A 77 4.25 -4.95 -2.24
N CYS A 78 5.15 -5.82 -2.70
CA CYS A 78 5.93 -6.70 -1.85
C CYS A 78 7.41 -6.32 -1.90
N ARG A 79 8.03 -5.97 -0.76
CA ARG A 79 9.47 -6.16 -0.49
C ARG A 79 9.88 -6.09 0.98
#